data_AF-A0AAV0FTB2-F1
#
_entry.id   AF-A0AAV0FTB2-F1
#
_cell.length_a   1.000
_cell.length_b   1.000
_cell.length_c   1.000
_cell.angle_alpha   90.00
_cell.angle_beta   90.00
_cell.angle_gamma   90.00
#
_symmetry.space_group_name_H-M   'P 1'
#
loop_
_entity.id
_entity.type
_entity.pdbx_description
1 polymer ?
#
loop_
_entity_poly.entity_id
_entity_poly.type
_entity_poly.pdbx_seq_one_letter_code
_entity_poly.pdbx_strand_id
1 'polypeptide(L)'
;MRRLWAAMICGVSVWWLIPGATTAAGHNITSILENKPELSSFSSYLTETNLTAEINRREGITVLAVDNAAMEALAGGGNRTLESIKDVLLLHVLVDYIDGADNETGRGAVAVPTLCQGTSTNLGSDGFVNVVRAPQAGGGESVAFLPVNVVNPTSLEPLPAFVESVEKVPNSISVIQISHFLTLPHK
;
A
#
# COMPACT_ATOMS: atom_id res chain seq x y z
N MET A 1 4.43 21.94 74.61
CA MET A 1 3.37 21.73 73.58
C MET A 1 4.08 21.61 72.23
N ARG A 2 4.35 20.39 71.75
CA ARG A 2 3.70 19.77 70.57
C ARG A 2 3.55 20.80 69.42
N ARG A 3 4.33 20.71 68.35
CA ARG A 3 3.93 19.93 67.16
C ARG A 3 5.08 19.70 66.18
N LEU A 4 5.29 18.42 65.87
CA LEU A 4 6.12 17.86 64.82
C LEU A 4 5.64 18.37 63.45
N TRP A 5 6.55 18.75 62.57
CA TRP A 5 6.26 18.91 61.13
C TRP A 5 6.63 17.60 60.43
N ALA A 6 5.62 16.93 59.87
CA ALA A 6 5.79 15.75 59.05
C ALA A 6 6.38 16.15 57.69
N ALA A 7 7.55 15.61 57.35
CA ALA A 7 8.09 15.68 56.01
C ALA A 7 7.30 14.72 55.10
N MET A 8 6.42 15.29 54.28
CA MET A 8 5.70 14.55 53.24
C MET A 8 6.58 14.53 51.98
N ILE A 9 7.33 13.43 51.80
CA ILE A 9 8.05 13.16 50.56
C ILE A 9 7.01 12.75 49.53
N CYS A 10 6.60 13.70 48.67
CA CYS A 10 5.86 13.39 47.45
C CYS A 10 6.82 12.69 46.49
N GLY A 11 6.78 11.36 46.47
CA GLY A 11 7.40 10.57 45.40
C GLY A 11 6.69 10.87 44.10
N VAL A 12 7.26 11.78 43.29
CA VAL A 12 6.85 11.90 41.89
C VAL A 12 7.51 10.74 41.18
N SER A 13 6.80 9.61 41.11
CA SER A 13 7.14 8.51 40.23
C SER A 13 7.00 9.05 38.81
N VAL A 14 8.07 9.63 38.27
CA VAL A 14 8.17 9.92 36.85
C VAL A 14 8.22 8.55 36.19
N TRP A 15 7.05 8.07 35.77
CA TRP A 15 6.97 7.00 34.79
C TRP A 15 7.70 7.53 33.57
N TRP A 16 8.96 7.12 33.45
CA TRP A 16 9.75 7.33 32.26
C TRP A 16 8.99 6.58 31.17
N LEU A 17 8.16 7.32 30.43
CA LEU A 17 7.54 6.88 29.20
C LEU A 17 8.74 6.62 28.31
N ILE A 18 9.19 5.36 28.22
CA ILE A 18 10.16 4.93 27.25
C ILE A 18 9.39 4.97 25.92
N PRO A 19 9.59 5.97 25.04
CA PRO A 19 9.20 5.75 23.66
C PRO A 19 9.96 4.52 23.21
N GLY A 20 9.25 3.43 22.95
CA GLY A 20 9.84 2.26 22.31
C GLY A 20 10.47 2.76 21.03
N ALA A 21 11.81 2.74 20.97
CA ALA A 21 12.51 2.96 19.74
C ALA A 21 12.10 1.81 18.81
N THR A 22 11.13 2.06 17.93
CA THR A 22 10.92 1.21 16.77
C THR A 22 12.21 1.30 15.98
N THR A 23 13.05 0.28 16.12
CA THR A 23 14.15 0.07 15.19
C THR A 23 13.52 0.00 13.81
N ALA A 24 13.79 0.99 12.96
CA ALA A 24 13.49 0.98 11.54
C ALA A 24 14.12 -0.28 10.96
N ALA A 25 13.37 -1.39 10.94
CA ALA A 25 13.74 -2.56 10.19
C ALA A 25 13.55 -2.16 8.73
N GLY A 26 14.65 -1.71 8.11
CA GLY A 26 14.67 -1.41 6.69
C GLY A 26 14.21 -2.65 5.93
N HIS A 27 13.12 -2.53 5.19
CA HIS A 27 12.62 -3.60 4.34
C HIS A 27 13.28 -3.53 2.95
N ASN A 28 13.27 -4.65 2.24
CA ASN A 28 13.70 -4.69 0.84
C ASN A 28 12.66 -5.39 -0.02
N ILE A 29 11.98 -4.63 -0.87
CA ILE A 29 10.91 -5.13 -1.74
C ILE A 29 11.40 -6.22 -2.71
N THR A 30 12.64 -6.16 -3.21
CA THR A 30 13.13 -7.21 -4.11
C THR A 30 13.32 -8.52 -3.35
N SER A 31 13.87 -8.47 -2.15
CA SER A 31 14.04 -9.65 -1.29
C SER A 31 12.71 -10.25 -0.82
N ILE A 32 11.69 -9.40 -0.62
CA ILE A 32 10.34 -9.86 -0.29
C ILE A 32 9.73 -10.63 -1.49
N LEU A 33 9.92 -10.12 -2.71
CA LEU A 33 9.35 -10.72 -3.93
C LEU A 33 10.18 -11.87 -4.50
N GLU A 34 11.43 -12.06 -4.09
CA GLU A 34 12.34 -13.11 -4.59
C GLU A 34 11.77 -14.52 -4.43
N ASN A 35 10.99 -14.78 -3.37
CA ASN A 35 10.40 -16.10 -3.10
C ASN A 35 9.06 -16.34 -3.82
N LYS A 36 8.63 -15.42 -4.68
CA LYS A 36 7.32 -15.40 -5.34
C LYS A 36 7.49 -15.37 -6.87
N PRO A 37 7.77 -16.51 -7.52
CA PRO A 37 8.04 -16.56 -8.97
C PRO A 37 6.88 -16.02 -9.82
N GLU A 38 5.64 -16.12 -9.33
CA GLU A 38 4.42 -15.58 -9.94
C GLU A 38 4.36 -14.05 -9.98
N LEU A 39 5.21 -13.35 -9.21
CA LEU A 39 5.31 -11.88 -9.15
C LEU A 39 6.64 -11.36 -9.75
N SER A 40 7.43 -12.23 -10.38
CA SER A 40 8.78 -11.89 -10.85
C SER A 40 8.79 -10.78 -11.90
N SER A 41 7.82 -10.75 -12.82
CA SER A 41 7.68 -9.68 -13.81
C SER A 41 7.47 -8.32 -13.13
N PHE A 42 6.60 -8.27 -12.12
CA PHE A 42 6.35 -7.06 -11.33
C PHE A 42 7.63 -6.57 -10.64
N SER A 43 8.38 -7.47 -10.01
CA SER A 43 9.68 -7.15 -9.38
C SER A 43 10.72 -6.62 -10.39
N SER A 44 10.77 -7.20 -11.60
CA SER A 44 11.66 -6.73 -12.68
C SER A 44 11.33 -5.29 -13.06
N TYR A 45 10.06 -4.98 -13.30
CA TYR A 45 9.64 -3.64 -13.68
C TYR A 45 9.86 -2.61 -12.55
N LEU A 46 9.68 -2.97 -11.27
CA LEU A 46 10.05 -2.08 -10.17
C LEU A 46 11.54 -1.71 -10.20
N THR A 47 12.39 -2.67 -10.56
CA THR A 47 13.84 -2.48 -10.67
C THR A 47 14.19 -1.61 -11.89
N GLU A 48 13.64 -1.92 -13.05
CA GLU A 48 13.88 -1.18 -14.31
C GLU A 48 13.40 0.28 -14.23
N THR A 49 12.31 0.53 -13.51
CA THR A 49 11.75 1.88 -13.29
C THR A 49 12.40 2.62 -12.12
N ASN A 50 13.34 1.97 -11.43
CA ASN A 50 14.06 2.47 -10.26
C ASN A 50 13.13 2.84 -9.07
N LEU A 51 11.99 2.15 -8.94
CA LEU A 51 11.05 2.34 -7.84
C LEU A 51 11.43 1.55 -6.58
N THR A 52 12.27 0.53 -6.70
CA THR A 52 12.76 -0.26 -5.54
C THR A 52 13.41 0.61 -4.47
N ALA A 53 14.27 1.55 -4.87
CA ALA A 53 14.93 2.48 -3.95
C ALA A 53 13.95 3.47 -3.32
N GLU A 54 12.88 3.84 -4.01
CA GLU A 54 11.85 4.75 -3.50
C GLU A 54 10.96 4.05 -2.46
N ILE A 55 10.58 2.80 -2.73
CA ILE A 55 9.81 1.93 -1.84
C ILE A 55 10.61 1.65 -0.57
N ASN A 56 11.84 1.14 -0.71
CA ASN A 56 12.68 0.70 0.41
C ASN A 56 13.10 1.82 1.37
N ARG A 57 12.96 3.10 0.98
CA ARG A 57 13.29 4.26 1.83
C ARG A 57 12.09 4.79 2.62
N ARG A 58 10.89 4.28 2.38
CA ARG A 58 9.66 4.72 3.04
C ARG A 58 9.29 3.73 4.13
N GLU A 59 8.47 4.17 5.06
CA GLU A 59 7.84 3.32 6.06
C GLU A 59 6.34 3.57 6.04
N GLY A 60 5.56 2.63 6.54
CA GLY A 60 4.10 2.72 6.54
C GLY A 60 3.52 2.74 5.13
N ILE A 61 4.02 1.89 4.23
CA ILE A 61 3.54 1.80 2.85
C ILE A 61 2.90 0.44 2.56
N THR A 62 2.05 0.41 1.52
CA THR A 62 1.46 -0.82 1.00
C THR A 62 1.75 -0.95 -0.49
N VAL A 63 2.35 -2.07 -0.90
CA VAL A 63 2.63 -2.39 -2.31
C VAL A 63 1.58 -3.38 -2.80
N LEU A 64 0.81 -2.96 -3.79
CA LEU A 64 -0.15 -3.80 -4.50
C LEU A 64 0.57 -4.52 -5.65
N ALA A 65 0.95 -5.77 -5.40
CA ALA A 65 1.60 -6.61 -6.40
C ALA A 65 0.58 -7.26 -7.32
N VAL A 66 0.94 -7.42 -8.59
CA VAL A 66 0.16 -8.15 -9.59
C VAL A 66 0.98 -9.29 -10.15
N ASP A 67 0.30 -10.34 -10.61
CA ASP A 67 0.97 -11.50 -11.18
C ASP A 67 1.56 -11.22 -12.57
N ASN A 68 2.37 -12.18 -13.05
CA ASN A 68 3.02 -12.08 -14.34
C ASN A 68 2.01 -11.94 -15.50
N ALA A 69 0.83 -12.58 -15.42
CA ALA A 69 -0.16 -12.51 -16.49
C ALA A 69 -0.79 -11.11 -16.59
N ALA A 70 -1.09 -10.47 -15.46
CA ALA A 70 -1.55 -9.10 -15.40
C ALA A 70 -0.46 -8.11 -15.89
N MET A 71 0.81 -8.35 -15.56
CA MET A 71 1.92 -7.55 -16.07
C MET A 71 2.14 -7.70 -17.58
N GLU A 72 1.99 -8.92 -18.12
CA GLU A 72 2.02 -9.16 -19.57
C GLU A 72 0.86 -8.45 -20.27
N ALA A 73 -0.34 -8.47 -19.70
CA ALA A 73 -1.49 -7.74 -20.23
C ALA A 73 -1.26 -6.22 -20.21
N LEU A 74 -0.66 -5.70 -19.13
CA LEU A 74 -0.29 -4.30 -19.02
C LEU A 74 0.73 -3.90 -20.10
N ALA A 75 1.83 -4.66 -20.23
CA ALA A 75 2.91 -4.38 -21.17
C ALA A 75 2.53 -4.64 -22.64
N GLY A 76 1.71 -5.66 -22.90
CA GLY A 76 1.30 -6.10 -24.24
C GLY A 76 0.17 -5.28 -24.88
N GLY A 77 -0.55 -4.47 -24.09
CA GLY A 77 -1.74 -3.73 -24.53
C GLY A 77 -1.51 -2.54 -25.48
N GLY A 78 -0.33 -2.43 -26.10
CA GLY A 78 0.07 -1.33 -26.99
C GLY A 78 1.53 -0.95 -26.77
N ASN A 79 2.10 -0.10 -27.62
CA ASN A 79 3.49 0.38 -27.54
C ASN A 79 3.72 1.29 -26.31
N ARG A 80 3.48 0.74 -25.10
CA ARG A 80 3.64 1.43 -23.83
C ARG A 80 5.12 1.62 -23.56
N THR A 81 5.49 2.85 -23.22
CA THR A 81 6.84 3.17 -22.80
C THR A 81 7.06 2.71 -21.36
N LEU A 82 8.33 2.53 -20.98
CA LEU A 82 8.71 2.25 -19.59
C LEU A 82 8.20 3.32 -18.62
N GLU A 83 8.05 4.56 -19.09
CA GLU A 83 7.47 5.67 -18.33
C GLU A 83 5.99 5.45 -18.02
N SER A 84 5.19 5.03 -19.00
CA SER A 84 3.77 4.70 -18.76
C SER A 84 3.60 3.54 -17.80
N ILE A 85 4.49 2.54 -17.86
CA ILE A 85 4.49 1.43 -16.90
C ILE A 85 4.86 1.94 -15.50
N LYS A 86 5.85 2.82 -15.39
CA LYS A 86 6.24 3.45 -14.12
C LYS A 86 5.07 4.21 -13.48
N ASP A 87 4.31 4.98 -14.25
CA ASP A 87 3.13 5.71 -13.74
C ASP A 87 2.09 4.76 -13.14
N VAL A 88 1.85 3.62 -13.81
CA VAL A 88 0.98 2.57 -13.29
C VAL A 88 1.55 1.96 -12.01
N LEU A 89 2.84 1.67 -11.94
CA LEU A 89 3.48 1.11 -10.75
C LEU A 89 3.45 2.08 -9.55
N LEU A 90 3.60 3.38 -9.79
CA LEU A 90 3.46 4.40 -8.75
C LEU A 90 2.06 4.40 -8.12
N LEU A 91 1.03 4.10 -8.91
CA LEU A 91 -0.35 3.96 -8.43
C LEU A 91 -0.54 2.71 -7.57
N HIS A 92 0.26 1.67 -7.79
CA HIS A 92 0.23 0.45 -7.00
C HIS A 92 0.94 0.57 -5.65
N VAL A 93 1.63 1.69 -5.38
CA VAL A 93 2.29 1.92 -4.09
C VAL A 93 1.51 2.95 -3.30
N LEU A 94 0.80 2.49 -2.27
CA LEU A 94 0.02 3.30 -1.35
C LEU A 94 0.92 3.81 -0.23
N VAL A 95 0.76 5.09 0.11
CA VAL A 95 1.52 5.79 1.16
C VAL A 95 0.77 5.70 2.50
N ASP A 96 0.26 4.50 2.79
CA ASP A 96 -0.32 4.14 4.07
C ASP A 96 -0.17 2.63 4.29
N TYR A 97 -0.13 2.20 5.55
CA TYR A 97 0.00 0.81 5.93
C TYR A 97 -1.37 0.16 6.05
N ILE A 98 -1.65 -0.80 5.17
CA ILE A 98 -2.91 -1.54 5.14
C ILE A 98 -2.60 -3.00 5.47
N ASP A 99 -3.14 -3.48 6.57
CA ASP A 99 -2.93 -4.84 7.06
C ASP A 99 -3.87 -5.88 6.39
N GLY A 100 -3.96 -5.84 5.05
CA GLY A 100 -4.84 -6.70 4.28
C GLY A 100 -6.32 -6.31 4.37
N ALA A 101 -7.21 -7.29 4.15
CA ALA A 101 -8.65 -7.07 3.96
C ALA A 101 -9.44 -6.73 5.25
N ASP A 102 -8.84 -6.85 6.42
CA ASP A 102 -9.59 -6.99 7.67
C ASP A 102 -9.75 -5.70 8.49
N ASN A 103 -8.82 -4.74 8.42
CA ASN A 103 -8.76 -3.68 9.45
C ASN A 103 -9.13 -2.25 8.99
N GLU A 104 -8.85 -1.89 7.74
CA GLU A 104 -8.97 -0.48 7.29
C GLU A 104 -10.29 -0.17 6.57
N THR A 105 -11.10 -1.18 6.26
CA THR A 105 -12.39 -0.99 5.57
C THR A 105 -13.54 -1.20 6.55
N GLY A 106 -13.90 -0.13 7.27
CA GLY A 106 -15.25 0.02 7.81
C GLY A 106 -16.31 -0.06 6.69
N ARG A 107 -17.58 0.20 6.96
CA ARG A 107 -18.64 0.17 5.92
C ARG A 107 -18.50 1.23 4.80
N GLY A 108 -17.40 1.99 4.75
CA GLY A 108 -17.16 3.06 3.78
C GLY A 108 -15.84 2.87 3.01
N ALA A 109 -15.79 3.44 1.81
CA ALA A 109 -14.58 3.53 1.00
C ALA A 109 -13.54 4.46 1.68
N VAL A 110 -12.29 4.03 1.75
CA VAL A 110 -11.18 4.84 2.28
C VAL A 110 -10.27 5.23 1.12
N ALA A 111 -10.10 6.54 0.90
CA ALA A 111 -9.18 7.07 -0.10
C ALA A 111 -7.76 7.14 0.46
N VAL A 112 -6.83 6.40 -0.14
CA VAL A 112 -5.44 6.29 0.30
C VAL A 112 -4.54 6.95 -0.75
N PRO A 113 -3.62 7.85 -0.36
CA PRO A 113 -2.68 8.47 -1.29
C PRO A 113 -1.69 7.43 -1.84
N THR A 114 -1.24 7.62 -3.09
CA THR A 114 -0.21 6.78 -3.72
C THR A 114 1.06 7.59 -4.05
N LEU A 115 2.12 6.90 -4.44
CA LEU A 115 3.37 7.56 -4.85
C LEU A 115 3.23 8.47 -6.08
N CYS A 116 2.13 8.38 -6.82
CA CYS A 116 1.78 9.32 -7.89
C CYS A 116 1.76 10.79 -7.44
N GLN A 117 1.49 11.08 -6.15
CA GLN A 117 1.44 12.47 -5.66
C GLN A 117 2.82 13.10 -5.46
N GLY A 118 3.88 12.28 -5.37
CA GLY A 118 5.25 12.73 -5.16
C GLY A 118 6.05 12.94 -6.45
N THR A 119 5.48 12.61 -7.61
CA THR A 119 6.18 12.70 -8.90
C THR A 119 5.84 13.99 -9.64
N SER A 120 6.75 14.45 -10.50
CA SER A 120 6.56 15.65 -11.34
C SER A 120 5.45 15.48 -12.39
N THR A 121 4.91 14.28 -12.53
CA THR A 121 3.70 13.97 -13.28
C THR A 121 2.50 14.44 -12.45
N ASN A 122 1.98 15.65 -12.75
CA ASN A 122 0.79 16.21 -12.13
C ASN A 122 -0.47 15.36 -12.43
N LEU A 123 -0.66 14.26 -11.70
CA LEU A 123 -1.83 13.39 -11.79
C LEU A 123 -3.03 13.92 -10.97
N GLY A 124 -2.86 14.99 -10.18
CA GLY A 124 -3.97 15.62 -9.45
C GLY A 124 -4.70 14.64 -8.52
N SER A 125 -6.03 14.59 -8.59
CA SER A 125 -6.85 13.63 -7.85
C SER A 125 -6.62 12.17 -8.23
N ASP A 126 -5.94 11.89 -9.34
CA ASP A 126 -5.76 10.52 -9.85
C ASP A 126 -4.69 9.73 -9.07
N GLY A 127 -4.01 10.37 -8.11
CA GLY A 127 -3.03 9.74 -7.21
C GLY A 127 -3.62 9.19 -5.90
N PHE A 128 -4.92 8.87 -5.86
CA PHE A 128 -5.55 8.23 -4.71
C PHE A 128 -6.25 6.93 -5.13
N VAL A 129 -6.17 5.92 -4.28
CA VAL A 129 -6.83 4.63 -4.44
C VAL A 129 -7.83 4.45 -3.31
N ASN A 130 -9.09 4.22 -3.67
CA ASN A 130 -10.14 3.79 -2.78
C ASN A 130 -9.99 2.30 -2.48
N VAL A 131 -9.92 1.98 -1.19
CA VAL A 131 -10.08 0.62 -0.68
C VAL A 131 -11.55 0.42 -0.35
N VAL A 132 -12.21 -0.50 -1.05
CA VAL A 132 -13.66 -0.73 -0.93
C VAL A 132 -13.96 -2.19 -0.65
N ARG A 133 -15.03 -2.46 0.09
CA ARG A 133 -15.60 -3.81 0.18
C ARG A 133 -16.59 -3.97 -0.98
N ALA A 134 -16.30 -4.88 -1.90
CA ALA A 134 -17.08 -5.13 -3.09
C ALA A 134 -17.53 -6.60 -3.16
N PRO A 135 -18.71 -6.88 -3.74
CA PRO A 135 -19.14 -8.24 -3.98
C PRO A 135 -18.21 -8.92 -5.00
N GLN A 136 -17.81 -10.15 -4.70
CA GLN A 136 -16.93 -10.95 -5.55
C GLN A 136 -17.75 -11.77 -6.57
N ALA A 137 -17.18 -12.01 -7.75
CA ALA A 137 -17.76 -12.88 -8.78
C ALA A 137 -17.74 -14.35 -8.31
N GLY A 138 -18.71 -14.72 -7.48
CA GLY A 138 -18.76 -16.03 -6.80
C GLY A 138 -19.66 -16.08 -5.57
N GLY A 139 -20.17 -14.93 -5.10
CA GLY A 139 -21.00 -14.84 -3.90
C GLY A 139 -20.13 -14.72 -2.64
N GLY A 140 -19.92 -13.49 -2.21
CA GLY A 140 -19.08 -13.12 -1.07
C GLY A 140 -18.70 -11.65 -1.16
N GLU A 141 -18.11 -11.10 -0.11
CA GLU A 141 -17.55 -9.74 -0.09
C GLU A 141 -16.02 -9.85 -0.03
N SER A 142 -15.33 -9.14 -0.92
CA SER A 142 -13.87 -9.02 -0.92
C SER A 142 -13.46 -7.56 -0.94
N VAL A 143 -12.23 -7.27 -0.54
CA VAL A 143 -11.66 -5.93 -0.67
C VAL A 143 -11.19 -5.74 -2.11
N ALA A 144 -11.56 -4.61 -2.70
CA ALA A 144 -11.10 -4.19 -4.02
C ALA A 144 -10.43 -2.82 -3.93
N PHE A 145 -9.50 -2.59 -4.84
CA PHE A 145 -8.72 -1.36 -4.95
C PHE A 145 -9.12 -0.63 -6.22
N LEU A 146 -9.56 0.62 -6.10
CA LEU A 146 -10.09 1.39 -7.22
C LEU A 146 -9.47 2.79 -7.23
N PRO A 147 -8.99 3.30 -8.36
CA PRO A 147 -8.65 4.72 -8.47
C PRO A 147 -9.83 5.61 -8.03
N VAL A 148 -9.57 6.69 -7.30
CA VAL A 148 -10.64 7.53 -6.69
C VAL A 148 -11.58 8.15 -7.72
N ASN A 149 -11.08 8.38 -8.93
CA ASN A 149 -11.82 8.95 -10.05
C ASN A 149 -12.75 7.94 -10.75
N VAL A 150 -12.74 6.67 -10.33
CA VAL A 150 -13.67 5.64 -10.80
C VAL A 150 -14.92 5.71 -9.94
N VAL A 151 -15.94 6.39 -10.46
CA VAL A 151 -17.21 6.65 -9.76
C VAL A 151 -18.11 5.41 -9.71
N ASN A 152 -17.93 4.45 -10.64
CA ASN A 152 -18.69 3.20 -10.70
C ASN A 152 -17.74 1.99 -10.76
N PRO A 153 -17.72 1.10 -9.76
CA PRO A 153 -16.87 -0.10 -9.78
C PRO A 153 -17.23 -1.05 -10.94
N THR A 154 -18.47 -1.03 -11.42
CA THR A 154 -18.92 -1.81 -12.59
C THR A 154 -18.28 -1.35 -13.91
N SER A 155 -17.63 -0.19 -13.94
CA SER A 155 -16.91 0.31 -15.12
C SER A 155 -15.51 -0.27 -15.27
N LEU A 156 -15.00 -1.00 -14.27
CA LEU A 156 -13.66 -1.61 -14.28
C LEU A 156 -13.71 -3.15 -14.26
N GLU A 157 -14.75 -3.79 -14.80
CA GLU A 157 -14.77 -5.25 -14.82
C GLU A 157 -13.68 -5.80 -15.75
N PRO A 158 -12.77 -6.68 -15.28
CA PRO A 158 -12.73 -7.29 -13.93
C PRO A 158 -12.03 -6.44 -12.86
N LEU A 159 -12.63 -6.38 -11.66
CA LEU A 159 -12.17 -5.55 -10.55
C LEU A 159 -10.78 -5.97 -10.00
N PRO A 160 -9.90 -5.01 -9.63
CA PRO A 160 -8.67 -5.26 -8.89
C PRO A 160 -8.99 -5.70 -7.45
N ALA A 161 -9.19 -7.01 -7.26
CA ALA A 161 -9.59 -7.59 -5.98
C ALA A 161 -8.38 -8.10 -5.21
N PHE A 162 -8.45 -8.02 -3.88
CA PHE A 162 -7.53 -8.66 -2.96
C PHE A 162 -7.50 -10.17 -3.22
N VAL A 163 -6.29 -10.73 -3.37
CA VAL A 163 -6.06 -12.17 -3.56
C VAL A 163 -5.47 -12.74 -2.28
N GLU A 164 -4.28 -12.26 -1.90
CA GLU A 164 -3.58 -12.70 -0.70
C GLU A 164 -2.66 -11.62 -0.14
N SER A 165 -2.21 -11.81 1.09
CA SER A 165 -1.12 -11.03 1.66
C SER A 165 0.20 -11.78 1.46
N VAL A 166 1.13 -11.14 0.76
CA VAL A 166 2.43 -11.70 0.41
C VAL A 166 3.41 -11.54 1.56
N GLU A 167 3.45 -10.35 2.16
CA GLU A 167 4.34 -10.02 3.27
C GLU A 167 3.72 -8.96 4.16
N LYS A 168 3.96 -9.06 5.47
CA LYS A 168 3.50 -8.09 6.47
C LYS A 168 4.61 -7.79 7.46
N VAL A 169 5.22 -6.62 7.32
CA VAL A 169 6.16 -6.07 8.29
C VAL A 169 5.45 -4.91 9.02
N PRO A 170 5.03 -5.09 10.29
CA PRO A 170 4.24 -4.10 11.02
C PRO A 170 4.87 -2.72 11.02
N ASN A 171 4.06 -1.70 10.68
CA ASN A 171 4.46 -0.28 10.58
C ASN A 171 5.59 0.03 9.57
N SER A 172 6.00 -0.92 8.73
CA SER A 172 7.09 -0.74 7.75
C SER A 172 6.59 -0.93 6.32
N ILE A 173 6.22 -2.15 5.94
CA ILE A 173 5.69 -2.47 4.61
C ILE A 173 4.66 -3.58 4.67
N SER A 174 3.60 -3.43 3.87
CA SER A 174 2.65 -4.48 3.54
C SER A 174 2.73 -4.77 2.04
N VAL A 175 2.84 -6.04 1.65
CA VAL A 175 2.76 -6.45 0.24
C VAL A 175 1.50 -7.30 0.07
N ILE A 176 0.62 -6.84 -0.81
CA ILE A 176 -0.69 -7.44 -1.06
C ILE A 176 -0.77 -7.79 -2.53
N GLN A 177 -1.13 -9.03 -2.84
CA GLN A 177 -1.43 -9.41 -4.22
C GLN A 177 -2.86 -9.02 -4.57
N ILE A 178 -3.02 -8.38 -5.73
CA ILE A 178 -4.31 -8.06 -6.33
C ILE A 178 -4.47 -8.76 -7.68
N SER A 179 -5.72 -9.02 -8.07
CA SER A 179 -6.03 -9.84 -9.26
C SER A 179 -5.81 -9.12 -10.60
N HIS A 180 -5.96 -7.79 -10.64
CA HIS A 180 -5.85 -6.99 -11.86
C HIS A 180 -5.07 -5.71 -11.57
N PHE A 181 -4.40 -5.17 -12.58
CA PHE A 181 -3.66 -3.92 -12.44
C PHE A 181 -4.59 -2.71 -12.39
N LEU A 182 -4.24 -1.74 -11.55
CA LEU A 182 -4.89 -0.43 -11.53
C LEU A 182 -4.59 0.32 -12.83
N THR A 183 -5.61 0.90 -13.44
CA THR A 183 -5.45 1.80 -14.59
C THR A 183 -6.06 3.16 -14.29
N LEU A 184 -5.34 4.23 -14.64
CA LEU A 184 -5.94 5.54 -14.67
C LEU A 184 -6.78 5.68 -15.94
N PRO A 185 -7.99 6.24 -15.87
CA PRO A 185 -8.72 6.62 -17.07
C PRO A 185 -7.87 7.63 -17.84
N HIS A 186 -7.52 7.30 -19.09
CA HIS A 186 -6.86 8.25 -19.98
C HIS A 186 -7.78 9.46 -20.21
N LYS A 187 -7.25 10.68 -20.04
CA LYS A 187 -7.87 11.90 -20.56
C LYS A 187 -7.67 12.01 -22.07
#